data_AF-P0DQU1-F1
#
_entry.id   AF-P0DQU1-F1
#
_cell.length_a   1.000
_cell.length_b   1.000
_cell.length_c   1.000
_cell.angle_alpha   90.00
_cell.angle_beta   90.00
_cell.angle_gamma   90.00
#
_symmetry.space_group_name_H-M   'P 1'
#
loop_
_entity.id
_entity.type
_entity.pdbx_description
1 polymer ?
#
loop_
_entity_poly.entity_id
_entity_poly.type
_entity_poly.pdbx_seq_one_letter_code
_entity_poly.pdbx_strand_id
1 'polypeptide(L)' 'MKVIAILFLLAFVLCTMEITMVEAGFGCPLFQFACDSHCRGMGRKGGYCGGNFKLTCICVVK' A
#
# COMPACT_ATOMS: atom_id res chain seq x y z
N MET A 1 -10.41 28.36 -15.88
CA MET A 1 -9.96 27.09 -16.52
C MET A 1 -8.74 26.46 -15.86
N LYS A 2 -7.58 27.15 -15.73
CA LYS A 2 -6.37 26.58 -15.11
C LYS A 2 -6.58 26.02 -13.70
N VAL A 3 -7.22 26.80 -12.82
CA VAL A 3 -7.52 26.38 -11.44
C VAL A 3 -8.42 25.13 -11.41
N ILE A 4 -9.42 25.07 -12.29
CA ILE A 4 -10.30 23.90 -12.42
C ILE A 4 -9.49 22.67 -12.82
N ALA A 5 -8.60 22.79 -13.81
CA ALA A 5 -7.73 21.70 -14.22
C ALA A 5 -6.80 21.22 -13.09
N ILE A 6 -6.26 22.14 -12.29
CA ILE A 6 -5.43 21.81 -11.13
C ILE A 6 -6.24 21.04 -10.08
N LEU A 7 -7.47 21.48 -9.78
CA LEU A 7 -8.35 20.80 -8.83
C LEU A 7 -8.70 19.37 -9.29
N PHE A 8 -9.01 19.19 -10.59
CA PHE A 8 -9.26 17.87 -11.14
C PHE A 8 -8.03 16.96 -11.07
N LEU A 9 -6.84 17.49 -11.40
CA LEU A 9 -5.59 16.72 -11.27
C LEU A 9 -5.31 16.33 -9.82
N LEU A 10 -5.47 17.25 -8.87
CA LEU A 10 -5.31 16.95 -7.45
C LEU A 10 -6.30 15.90 -6.97
N ALA A 11 -7.58 16.03 -7.34
CA ALA A 11 -8.60 15.04 -7.00
C ALA A 11 -8.28 13.66 -7.60
N PHE A 12 -7.82 13.61 -8.85
CA PHE A 12 -7.42 12.37 -9.50
C PHE A 12 -6.20 11.72 -8.82
N VAL A 13 -5.18 12.52 -8.49
CA VAL A 13 -4.01 12.06 -7.74
C VAL A 13 -4.44 11.53 -6.38
N LEU A 14 -5.24 12.27 -5.61
CA LEU A 14 -5.74 11.84 -4.31
C LEU A 14 -6.55 10.54 -4.41
N CYS A 15 -7.45 10.43 -5.38
CA CYS A 15 -8.22 9.21 -5.63
C CYS A 15 -7.31 8.01 -5.95
N THR A 16 -6.31 8.19 -6.82
CA THR A 16 -5.41 7.08 -7.19
C THR A 16 -4.52 6.63 -6.04
N MET A 17 -4.20 7.50 -5.07
CA MET A 17 -3.52 7.07 -3.84
C MET A 17 -4.39 6.12 -3.01
N GLU A 18 -5.69 6.40 -2.89
CA GLU A 18 -6.65 5.56 -2.16
C GLU A 18 -6.92 4.24 -2.90
N ILE A 19 -6.98 4.27 -4.24
CA ILE A 19 -7.28 3.11 -5.09
C ILE A 19 -6.16 2.04 -5.09
N THR A 20 -5.02 2.30 -4.45
CA THR A 20 -3.99 1.27 -4.21
C THR A 20 -4.41 0.18 -3.22
N MET A 21 -5.63 0.26 -2.67
CA MET A 21 -6.19 -0.70 -1.71
C MET A 21 -6.60 -2.07 -2.28
N VAL A 22 -6.48 -2.32 -3.59
CA VAL A 22 -6.67 -3.67 -4.15
C VAL A 22 -5.72 -4.62 -3.43
N GLU A 23 -6.28 -5.56 -2.66
CA GLU A 23 -5.76 -6.59 -1.75
C GLU A 23 -4.27 -7.01 -1.75
N ALA A 24 -3.45 -6.71 -2.75
CA ALA A 24 -2.05 -7.11 -2.85
C ALA A 24 -1.12 -6.43 -1.82
N GLY A 25 -1.51 -5.27 -1.27
CA GLY A 25 -0.67 -4.53 -0.35
C GLY A 25 -0.70 -5.03 1.09
N PHE A 26 -1.73 -5.77 1.51
CA PHE A 26 -1.92 -6.17 2.92
C PHE A 26 -1.68 -5.01 3.91
N GLY A 27 -2.12 -3.79 3.55
CA GLY A 27 -1.93 -2.57 4.34
C GLY A 27 -0.73 -1.70 3.93
N CYS A 28 0.15 -2.17 3.08
CA CYS A 28 1.29 -1.39 2.59
C CYS A 28 0.88 -0.20 1.71
N PRO A 29 1.49 1.00 1.86
CA PRO A 29 2.66 1.31 2.70
C PRO A 29 2.31 1.82 4.11
N LEU A 30 1.06 2.23 4.35
CA LEU A 30 0.65 2.97 5.55
C LEU A 30 0.52 2.07 6.79
N PHE A 31 0.08 0.84 6.59
CA PHE A 31 -0.21 -0.16 7.62
C PHE A 31 0.73 -1.37 7.51
N GLN A 32 2.01 -1.15 7.81
CA GLN A 32 3.00 -2.24 7.83
C GLN A 32 2.64 -3.38 8.79
N PHE A 33 1.93 -3.05 9.88
CA PHE A 33 1.48 -4.04 10.86
C PHE A 33 0.51 -5.07 10.27
N ALA A 34 -0.35 -4.67 9.33
CA ALA A 34 -1.28 -5.60 8.68
C ALA A 34 -0.50 -6.63 7.83
N CYS A 35 0.55 -6.18 7.13
CA CYS A 35 1.46 -7.07 6.39
C CYS A 35 2.23 -8.00 7.34
N ASP A 36 2.79 -7.47 8.43
CA ASP A 36 3.50 -8.29 9.41
C ASP A 36 2.59 -9.36 10.04
N SER A 37 1.40 -8.96 10.48
CA SER A 37 0.40 -9.87 11.06
C SER A 37 -0.07 -10.92 10.04
N HIS A 38 -0.26 -10.53 8.78
CA HIS A 38 -0.64 -11.46 7.71
C HIS A 38 0.44 -12.53 7.50
N CYS A 39 1.71 -12.13 7.37
CA CYS A 39 2.81 -13.06 7.21
C CYS A 39 2.99 -13.97 8.43
N ARG A 40 2.85 -13.45 9.65
CA ARG A 40 2.86 -14.26 10.88
C ARG A 40 1.72 -15.27 10.93
N GLY A 41 0.52 -14.87 10.50
CA GLY A 41 -0.63 -15.77 10.38
C GLY A 41 -0.40 -16.93 9.41
N MET A 42 0.44 -16.72 8.39
CA MET A 42 0.90 -17.78 7.47
C MET A 42 2.10 -18.59 7.99
N GLY A 43 2.47 -18.45 9.26
CA GLY A 43 3.59 -19.17 9.87
C GLY A 43 4.98 -18.65 9.47
N ARG A 44 5.07 -17.42 8.94
CA ARG A 44 6.35 -16.76 8.61
C ARG A 44 6.88 -15.98 9.81
N LYS A 45 8.15 -15.57 9.76
CA LYS A 45 8.77 -14.79 10.85
C LYS A 45 8.10 -13.42 11.03
N GLY A 46 7.61 -12.86 9.93
CA GLY A 46 7.03 -11.54 9.84
C GLY A 46 6.94 -11.07 8.40
N GLY A 47 6.49 -9.84 8.21
CA GLY A 47 6.29 -9.22 6.91
C GLY A 47 6.63 -7.73 6.93
N TYR A 48 7.12 -7.20 5.81
CA TYR A 48 7.39 -5.77 5.65
C TYR A 48 6.99 -5.27 4.27
N CYS A 49 6.73 -3.97 4.17
CA CYS A 49 6.36 -3.33 2.91
C CYS A 49 7.59 -3.03 2.04
N GLY A 50 7.56 -3.46 0.78
CA GLY A 50 8.62 -3.32 -0.21
C GLY A 50 8.09 -3.04 -1.62
N GLY A 51 9.01 -3.01 -2.60
CA GLY A 51 8.75 -2.53 -3.97
C GLY A 51 8.93 -1.01 -4.12
N ASN A 52 8.87 -0.50 -5.36
CA ASN A 52 9.17 0.90 -5.68
C ASN A 52 8.32 1.92 -4.89
N PHE A 53 7.09 1.55 -4.56
CA PHE A 53 6.16 2.38 -3.79
C PHE A 53 5.88 1.83 -2.39
N LYS A 54 6.66 0.83 -1.93
CA LYS A 54 6.37 0.09 -0.70
C LYS A 54 4.94 -0.44 -0.66
N LEU A 55 4.38 -0.82 -1.81
CA LEU A 55 3.02 -1.32 -1.96
C LEU A 55 2.94 -2.85 -1.91
N THR A 56 4.08 -3.53 -1.80
CA THR A 56 4.14 -5.00 -1.82
C THR A 56 4.45 -5.51 -0.42
N CYS A 57 3.61 -6.37 0.13
CA CYS A 57 3.93 -7.06 1.37
C CYS A 57 4.92 -8.21 1.09
N ILE A 58 6.10 -8.15 1.70
CA ILE A 58 7.15 -9.16 1.58
C ILE A 58 7.23 -9.95 2.89
N CYS A 59 6.91 -11.23 2.84
CA CYS A 59 7.03 -12.12 3.99
C CYS A 59 8.44 -12.70 4.13
N VAL A 60 8.99 -12.61 5.35
CA VAL A 60 10.30 -13.19 5.68
C VAL A 60 10.11 -14.65 6.08
N VAL A 61 10.61 -15.55 5.25
CA VAL A 61 10.75 -16.99 5.57
C VAL A 61 11.82 -17.17 6.66
N LYS A 62 11.58 -18.12 7.57
CA LYS A 62 12.45 -18.44 8.70
C LYS A 62 13.72 -19.16 8.26
#